data_AF-A0A7C7RQP2-F1
#
_entry.id   AF-A0A7C7RQP2-F1
#
_cell.length_a   1.000
_cell.length_b   1.000
_cell.length_c   1.000
_cell.angle_alpha   90.00
_cell.angle_beta   90.00
_cell.angle_gamma   90.00
#
_symmetry.space_group_name_H-M   'P 1'
#
loop_
_entity.id
_entity.type
_entity.pdbx_description
1 polymer ?
#
loop_
_entity_poly.entity_id
_entity_poly.type
_entity_poly.pdbx_seq_one_letter_code
_entity_poly.pdbx_strand_id
1 'polypeptide(L)'
;MSTILRETGKKPDNAELAASLVKRYEPILGDLSIKTEVDDELLAEADRRMAEMYTDEWLFANDRRRPDPKQIKIREGVYVIQNMLKTSGGLIMVTAVNEDGMLQDVHISGDFFFYPAAELTTLE
;
A
#
# COMPACT_ATOMS: atom_id res chain seq x y z
N MET A 1 -16.65 -8.58 -9.40
CA MET A 1 -15.33 -9.24 -9.51
C MET A 1 -15.53 -10.57 -10.22
N SER A 2 -14.66 -10.93 -11.17
CA SER A 2 -14.70 -12.21 -11.88
C SER A 2 -13.35 -12.92 -11.80
N THR A 3 -13.27 -14.14 -12.33
CA THR A 3 -12.04 -14.96 -12.32
C THR A 3 -11.69 -15.39 -13.74
N ILE A 4 -10.41 -15.69 -13.98
CA ILE A 4 -9.95 -16.23 -15.28
C ILE A 4 -10.71 -17.50 -15.63
N LEU A 5 -10.96 -18.38 -14.66
CA LEU A 5 -11.76 -19.59 -14.86
C LEU A 5 -13.19 -19.28 -15.32
N ARG A 6 -13.84 -18.29 -14.70
CA ARG A 6 -15.20 -17.90 -15.07
C ARG A 6 -15.28 -17.31 -16.47
N GLU A 7 -14.33 -16.45 -16.84
CA GLU A 7 -14.36 -15.75 -18.12
C GLU A 7 -13.84 -16.59 -19.29
N THR A 8 -12.94 -17.54 -19.04
CA THR A 8 -12.26 -18.31 -20.10
C THR A 8 -12.62 -19.80 -20.11
N GLY A 9 -13.32 -20.29 -19.08
CA GLY A 9 -13.61 -21.71 -18.88
C GLY A 9 -12.38 -22.55 -18.53
N LYS A 10 -11.19 -21.93 -18.37
CA LYS A 10 -9.93 -22.60 -18.09
C LYS A 10 -9.25 -21.97 -16.87
N LYS A 11 -8.55 -22.80 -16.11
CA LYS A 11 -7.69 -22.36 -15.01
C LYS A 11 -6.23 -22.63 -15.39
N PRO A 12 -5.63 -21.78 -16.25
CA PRO A 12 -4.23 -21.95 -16.60
C PRO A 12 -3.35 -21.80 -15.37
N ASP A 13 -2.21 -22.46 -15.37
CA ASP A 13 -1.20 -22.25 -14.34
C ASP A 13 -0.42 -20.94 -14.56
N ASN A 14 0.46 -20.60 -13.61
CA ASN A 14 1.24 -19.37 -13.67
C ASN A 14 2.21 -19.35 -14.87
N ALA A 15 2.76 -20.50 -15.26
CA ALA A 15 3.72 -20.58 -16.37
C ALA A 15 3.01 -20.40 -17.73
N GLU A 16 1.85 -21.03 -17.91
CA GLU A 16 0.99 -20.85 -19.07
C GLU A 16 0.52 -19.38 -19.21
N LEU A 17 0.14 -18.76 -18.10
CA LEU A 17 -0.22 -17.34 -18.07
C LEU A 17 0.97 -16.45 -18.44
N ALA A 18 2.14 -16.67 -17.83
CA ALA A 18 3.34 -15.88 -18.10
C ALA A 18 3.74 -15.96 -19.58
N ALA A 19 3.81 -17.18 -20.16
CA ALA A 19 4.14 -17.36 -21.58
C ALA A 19 3.13 -16.67 -22.50
N SER A 20 1.84 -16.71 -22.14
CA SER A 20 0.76 -16.02 -22.85
C SER A 20 0.95 -14.49 -22.82
N LEU A 21 1.36 -13.93 -21.68
CA LEU A 21 1.63 -12.50 -21.55
C LEU A 21 2.88 -12.07 -22.30
N VAL A 22 3.99 -12.81 -22.19
CA VAL A 22 5.25 -12.54 -22.92
C VAL A 22 4.99 -12.35 -24.41
N LYS A 23 4.28 -13.32 -25.04
CA LYS A 23 3.93 -13.26 -26.47
C LYS A 23 3.20 -11.97 -26.88
N ARG A 24 2.45 -11.35 -25.97
CA ARG A 24 1.66 -10.13 -26.24
C ARG A 24 2.43 -8.86 -25.96
N TYR A 25 3.35 -8.87 -25.00
CA TYR A 25 4.11 -7.69 -24.60
C TYR A 25 5.45 -7.54 -25.31
N GLU A 26 6.04 -8.63 -25.79
CA GLU A 26 7.32 -8.60 -26.53
C GLU A 26 7.30 -7.64 -27.74
N PRO A 27 6.23 -7.53 -28.55
CA PRO A 27 6.17 -6.53 -29.63
C PRO A 27 6.16 -5.07 -29.15
N ILE A 28 5.82 -4.84 -27.87
CA ILE A 28 5.67 -3.49 -27.28
C ILE A 28 6.93 -3.12 -26.50
N LEU A 29 7.51 -4.07 -25.77
CA LEU A 29 8.59 -3.86 -24.82
C LEU A 29 9.96 -4.31 -25.34
N GLY A 30 10.00 -5.05 -26.46
CA GLY A 30 11.21 -5.70 -26.96
C GLY A 30 11.41 -7.10 -26.35
N ASP A 31 12.63 -7.64 -26.46
CA ASP A 31 12.97 -8.98 -25.96
C ASP A 31 12.67 -9.11 -24.45
N LEU A 32 11.87 -10.11 -24.10
CA LEU A 32 11.50 -10.45 -22.72
C LEU A 32 12.07 -11.82 -22.35
N SER A 33 13.37 -12.01 -22.62
CA SER A 33 14.09 -13.24 -22.29
C SER A 33 13.95 -13.59 -20.81
N ILE A 34 13.53 -14.83 -20.55
CA ILE A 34 13.35 -15.34 -19.19
C ILE A 34 14.73 -15.57 -18.57
N LYS A 35 15.05 -14.80 -17.53
CA LYS A 35 16.22 -15.06 -16.68
C LYS A 35 15.79 -15.93 -15.52
N THR A 36 16.23 -17.19 -15.51
CA THR A 36 15.93 -18.14 -14.43
C THR A 36 16.97 -18.10 -13.31
N GLU A 37 18.16 -17.57 -13.60
CA GLU A 37 19.21 -17.35 -12.62
C GLU A 37 19.08 -15.96 -12.01
N VAL A 38 19.09 -15.91 -10.68
CA VAL A 38 19.10 -14.68 -9.90
C VAL A 38 20.54 -14.49 -9.42
N ASP A 39 21.15 -13.34 -9.69
CA ASP A 39 22.51 -13.08 -9.23
C ASP A 39 22.56 -12.83 -7.70
N ASP A 40 23.74 -13.05 -7.13
CA ASP A 40 23.95 -12.95 -5.68
C ASP A 40 23.72 -11.51 -5.17
N GLU A 41 23.95 -10.49 -6.01
CA GLU A 41 23.72 -9.08 -5.65
C GLU A 41 22.23 -8.78 -5.47
N LEU A 42 21.40 -9.28 -6.39
CA LEU A 42 19.95 -9.16 -6.35
C LEU A 42 19.34 -9.94 -5.20
N LEU A 43 19.85 -11.13 -4.90
CA LEU A 43 19.45 -11.89 -3.72
C LEU A 43 19.78 -11.14 -2.43
N ALA A 44 21.01 -10.60 -2.32
CA ALA A 44 21.42 -9.83 -1.15
C ALA A 44 20.58 -8.55 -0.96
N GLU A 45 20.23 -7.87 -2.05
CA GLU A 45 19.31 -6.73 -2.02
C GLU A 45 17.90 -7.14 -1.57
N ALA A 46 17.37 -8.23 -2.12
CA ALA A 46 16.06 -8.75 -1.74
C ALA A 46 16.02 -9.10 -0.24
N ASP A 47 17.05 -9.77 0.28
CA ASP A 47 17.17 -10.10 1.70
C ASP A 47 17.26 -8.85 2.57
N ARG A 48 18.03 -7.83 2.14
CA ARG A 48 18.09 -6.54 2.84
C ARG A 48 16.72 -5.88 2.93
N ARG A 49 15.95 -5.88 1.83
CA ARG A 49 14.59 -5.32 1.80
C ARG A 49 13.63 -6.13 2.63
N MET A 50 13.70 -7.46 2.58
CA MET A 50 12.88 -8.32 3.44
C MET A 50 13.13 -8.05 4.92
N ALA A 51 14.39 -7.86 5.33
CA ALA A 51 14.72 -7.54 6.73
C ALA A 51 14.05 -6.24 7.22
N GLU A 52 13.87 -5.24 6.34
CA GLU A 52 13.14 -4.01 6.62
C GLU A 52 11.61 -4.22 6.59
N MET A 53 11.11 -4.83 5.51
CA MET A 53 9.68 -4.98 5.22
C MET A 53 8.96 -5.99 6.12
N TYR A 54 9.70 -6.85 6.82
CA TYR A 54 9.16 -7.78 7.81
C TYR A 54 9.20 -7.23 9.25
N THR A 55 9.69 -6.01 9.44
CA THR A 55 9.59 -5.37 10.76
C THR A 55 8.13 -5.01 11.06
N ASP A 56 7.76 -5.08 12.34
CA ASP A 56 6.44 -4.60 12.79
C ASP A 56 6.23 -3.13 12.44
N GLU A 57 7.29 -2.32 12.44
CA GLU A 57 7.23 -0.91 12.05
C GLU A 57 6.78 -0.77 10.60
N TRP A 58 7.32 -1.56 9.67
CA TRP A 58 6.94 -1.51 8.26
C TRP A 58 5.58 -2.13 7.99
N LEU A 59 5.33 -3.35 8.51
CA LEU A 59 4.08 -4.09 8.30
C LEU A 59 2.87 -3.37 8.88
N PHE A 60 3.03 -2.83 10.09
CA PHE A 60 1.96 -2.14 10.81
C PHE A 60 2.10 -0.63 10.75
N ALA A 61 2.97 -0.06 9.91
CA ALA A 61 3.06 1.39 9.73
C ALA A 61 1.64 1.97 9.56
N ASN A 62 0.88 1.42 8.61
CA ASN A 62 -0.53 1.78 8.32
C ASN A 62 -1.54 1.47 9.43
N ASP A 63 -1.24 0.57 10.36
CA ASP A 63 -2.15 0.15 11.43
C ASP A 63 -1.88 0.86 12.77
N ARG A 64 -0.60 1.12 13.12
CA ARG A 64 -0.17 1.97 14.25
C ARG A 64 -0.65 3.42 14.13
N ARG A 65 -1.02 3.78 12.91
CA ARG A 65 -1.63 5.01 12.43
C ARG A 65 -3.12 5.15 12.78
N ARG A 66 -3.75 4.11 13.34
CA ARG A 66 -5.04 4.23 14.02
C ARG A 66 -4.77 4.50 15.50
N PRO A 67 -5.12 5.67 16.05
CA PRO A 67 -5.00 5.88 17.48
C PRO A 67 -5.79 4.79 18.21
N ASP A 68 -5.24 4.29 19.33
CA ASP A 68 -5.95 3.35 20.20
C ASP A 68 -7.33 3.96 20.50
N PRO A 69 -8.45 3.28 20.15
CA PRO A 69 -9.80 3.80 20.35
C PRO A 69 -10.13 4.12 21.81
N LYS A 70 -9.23 3.81 22.74
CA LYS A 70 -9.24 4.33 24.13
C LYS A 70 -8.94 5.82 24.26
N GLN A 71 -8.65 6.59 23.20
CA GLN A 71 -8.69 8.06 23.23
C GLN A 71 -10.14 8.58 23.27
N ILE A 72 -10.85 8.14 24.30
CA ILE A 72 -12.04 8.68 24.90
C ILE A 72 -11.65 10.05 25.46
N LYS A 73 -12.45 11.11 25.20
CA LYS A 73 -12.32 12.49 25.73
C LYS A 73 -11.24 12.62 26.82
N ILE A 74 -10.02 12.94 26.40
CA ILE A 74 -8.82 12.86 27.26
C ILE A 74 -8.92 13.88 28.41
N ARG A 75 -9.54 15.03 28.12
CA ARG A 75 -9.86 16.15 29.02
C ARG A 75 -10.79 17.14 28.31
N GLU A 76 -11.34 18.13 29.01
CA GLU A 76 -12.05 19.23 28.35
C GLU A 76 -11.13 19.92 27.32
N GLY A 77 -11.66 20.23 26.14
CA GLY A 77 -10.89 20.85 25.04
C GLY A 77 -10.14 19.88 24.11
N VAL A 78 -10.09 18.57 24.41
CA VAL A 78 -9.36 17.57 23.60
C VAL A 78 -10.28 16.47 23.04
N TYR A 79 -10.30 16.32 21.72
CA TYR A 79 -11.17 15.37 20.99
C TYR A 79 -10.41 14.64 19.88
N VAL A 80 -10.70 13.36 19.67
CA VAL A 80 -10.26 12.64 18.46
C VAL A 80 -11.28 12.83 17.34
N ILE A 81 -10.81 13.20 16.16
CA ILE A 81 -11.62 13.40 14.96
C ILE A 81 -11.22 12.34 13.94
N GLN A 82 -12.20 11.66 13.38
CA GLN A 82 -12.03 10.78 12.24
C GLN A 82 -12.95 11.23 11.11
N ASN A 83 -12.40 11.53 9.95
CA ASN A 83 -13.14 11.93 8.76
C ASN A 83 -12.75 11.08 7.56
N MET A 84 -13.71 10.90 6.64
CA MET A 84 -13.52 10.12 5.42
C MET A 84 -14.01 10.92 4.21
N LEU A 85 -13.19 10.98 3.17
CA LEU A 85 -13.48 11.65 1.91
C LEU A 85 -13.33 10.66 0.76
N LYS A 86 -14.42 10.43 0.02
CA LYS A 86 -14.37 9.67 -1.23
C LYS A 86 -14.01 10.60 -2.38
N THR A 87 -12.90 10.30 -3.05
CA THR A 87 -12.47 11.00 -4.26
C THR A 87 -12.48 10.05 -5.46
N SER A 88 -12.28 10.57 -6.66
CA SER A 88 -12.06 9.74 -7.85
C SER A 88 -10.77 8.94 -7.79
N GLY A 89 -9.78 9.39 -7.00
CA GLY A 89 -8.47 8.75 -6.84
C GLY A 89 -8.37 7.76 -5.69
N GLY A 90 -9.47 7.51 -4.96
CA GLY A 90 -9.52 6.64 -3.79
C GLY A 90 -10.19 7.31 -2.58
N LEU A 91 -10.39 6.52 -1.54
CA LEU A 91 -10.81 6.94 -0.21
C LEU A 91 -9.61 7.53 0.54
N ILE A 92 -9.82 8.71 1.11
CA ILE A 92 -8.90 9.35 2.05
C ILE A 92 -9.57 9.34 3.42
N MET A 93 -8.88 8.84 4.43
CA MET A 93 -9.29 8.81 5.83
C MET A 93 -8.29 9.60 6.65
N VAL A 94 -8.78 10.61 7.38
CA VAL A 94 -7.97 11.44 8.27
C VAL A 94 -8.36 11.14 9.70
N THR A 95 -7.38 10.86 10.55
CA THR A 95 -7.55 10.80 12.00
C THR A 95 -6.66 11.86 12.64
N ALA A 96 -7.17 12.63 13.59
CA ALA A 96 -6.41 13.69 14.25
C ALA A 96 -6.91 13.93 15.68
N VAL A 97 -6.07 14.48 16.54
CA VAL A 97 -6.44 15.02 17.84
C VAL A 97 -6.67 16.52 17.69
N ASN A 98 -7.85 17.00 18.06
CA ASN A 98 -8.14 18.42 18.17
C ASN A 98 -7.95 18.86 19.62
N GLU A 99 -6.92 19.66 19.88
CA GLU A 99 -6.71 20.34 21.15
C GLU A 99 -7.01 21.84 20.96
N ASP A 100 -8.09 22.31 21.58
CA ASP A 100 -8.49 23.73 21.61
C ASP A 100 -8.59 24.40 20.22
N GLY A 101 -9.02 23.65 19.21
CA GLY A 101 -9.18 24.12 17.82
C GLY A 101 -7.95 23.91 16.95
N MET A 102 -6.87 23.36 17.49
CA MET A 102 -5.64 23.02 16.75
C MET A 102 -5.54 21.51 16.54
N LEU A 103 -5.25 21.09 15.31
CA LEU A 103 -5.01 19.69 15.00
C LEU A 103 -3.59 19.28 15.44
N GLN A 104 -3.51 18.15 16.11
CA GLN A 104 -2.32 17.45 16.59
C GLN A 104 -2.44 15.99 16.15
N ASP A 105 -1.32 15.27 16.09
CA ASP A 105 -1.27 13.84 15.73
C ASP A 105 -2.13 13.50 14.49
N VAL A 106 -2.01 14.31 13.43
CA VAL A 106 -2.76 14.11 12.19
C VAL A 106 -2.21 12.91 11.46
N HIS A 107 -3.12 12.11 10.93
CA HIS A 107 -2.77 10.92 10.20
C HIS A 107 -3.69 10.70 9.01
N ILE A 108 -3.11 10.48 7.83
CA ILE A 108 -3.79 10.32 6.55
C ILE A 108 -3.57 8.89 6.01
N SER A 109 -4.66 8.15 5.82
CA SER A 109 -4.66 6.77 5.33
C SER A 109 -5.75 6.54 4.28
N GLY A 110 -5.74 5.37 3.64
CA GLY A 110 -6.77 4.97 2.67
C GLY A 110 -6.19 4.23 1.47
N ASP A 111 -7.01 4.04 0.44
CA ASP A 111 -6.64 3.37 -0.81
C ASP A 111 -6.36 4.36 -1.96
N PHE A 112 -6.06 5.62 -1.61
CA PHE A 112 -5.67 6.66 -2.55
C PHE A 112 -4.21 6.53 -2.99
N PHE A 113 -3.91 7.08 -4.18
CA PHE A 113 -2.54 7.21 -4.66
C PHE A 113 -1.98 8.59 -4.33
N PHE A 114 -0.76 8.62 -3.79
CA PHE A 114 -0.01 9.84 -3.51
C PHE A 114 1.42 9.69 -4.02
N TYR A 115 1.93 10.72 -4.69
CA TYR A 115 3.28 10.71 -5.26
C TYR A 115 4.00 12.03 -4.97
N PRO A 116 5.23 11.99 -4.42
CA PRO A 116 5.94 10.79 -3.93
C PRO A 116 5.33 10.24 -2.64
N ALA A 117 5.23 8.92 -2.49
CA ALA A 117 4.60 8.30 -1.32
C ALA A 117 5.25 8.71 0.02
N ALA A 118 6.56 8.95 0.01
CA ALA A 118 7.32 9.37 1.20
C ALA A 118 6.96 10.78 1.70
N GLU A 119 6.39 11.64 0.85
CA GLU A 119 6.06 13.02 1.23
C GLU A 119 4.71 13.11 1.96
N LEU A 120 3.95 12.02 2.07
CA LEU A 120 2.65 12.02 2.76
C LEU A 120 2.79 12.45 4.22
N THR A 121 3.86 12.02 4.89
CA THR A 121 4.16 12.36 6.28
C THR A 121 4.52 13.84 6.49
N THR A 122 4.71 14.62 5.42
CA THR A 122 4.90 16.08 5.52
C THR A 122 3.59 16.86 5.58
N LEU A 123 2.48 16.20 5.21
CA LEU A 123 1.12 16.73 5.29
C LEU A 123 0.41 16.35 6.60
N GLU A 124 1.00 15.42 7.35
CA GLU A 124 0.63 14.98 8.69
C GLU A 124 1.27 15.90 9.75
#